data_AF-A0A2R5L1Q1-F1
#
_entry.id   AF-A0A2R5L1Q1-F1
#
_cell.length_a   1.000
_cell.length_b   1.000
_cell.length_c   1.000
_cell.angle_alpha   90.00
_cell.angle_beta   90.00
_cell.angle_gamma   90.00
#
_symmetry.space_group_name_H-M   'P 1'
#
loop_
_entity.id
_entity.type
_entity.pdbx_description
1 polymer ?
#
loop_
_entity_poly.entity_id
_entity_poly.type
_entity_poly.pdbx_seq_one_letter_code
_entity_poly.pdbx_strand_id
1 'polypeptide(L)'
;KGSVINLSHMVACVGQQAISGKRVPDGCITRSLPHFRPYSKVPEAKGFVSNSFYSGLAPSEFLFHTMGGREGLVDTAVKTAETGYMQRRLVKGLEDLYLAYDGTVRNSTQSVIQFKYGDDGLDPAQVETDSNRNKDEIAPPLDFDRILYHVKALDANKKQSLNWAQ
;
A
#
# COMPACT_ATOMS: atom_id res chain seq x y z
N LYS A 1 7.50 -11.70 -6.91
CA LYS A 1 6.80 -10.52 -7.49
C LYS A 1 5.95 -11.01 -8.65
N GLY A 2 4.64 -11.08 -8.46
CA GLY A 2 3.71 -11.51 -9.51
C GLY A 2 2.32 -11.57 -8.90
N SER A 3 1.45 -10.63 -9.27
CA SER A 3 0.04 -10.68 -8.93
C SER A 3 -0.70 -11.50 -9.98
N VAL A 4 -1.90 -11.99 -9.63
CA VAL A 4 -2.80 -12.65 -10.59
C VAL A 4 -3.09 -11.73 -11.78
N ILE A 5 -3.16 -10.41 -11.54
CA ILE A 5 -3.34 -9.39 -12.58
C ILE A 5 -2.19 -9.41 -13.60
N ASN A 6 -0.94 -9.51 -13.13
CA ASN A 6 0.21 -9.57 -14.04
C ASN A 6 0.19 -10.84 -14.88
N LEU A 7 -0.24 -11.97 -14.32
CA LEU A 7 -0.44 -13.21 -15.07
C LEU A 7 -1.51 -13.04 -16.16
N SER A 8 -2.64 -12.39 -15.81
CA SER A 8 -3.70 -12.08 -16.77
C SER A 8 -3.22 -11.20 -17.91
N HIS A 9 -2.41 -10.18 -17.65
CA HIS A 9 -1.84 -9.33 -18.70
C HIS A 9 -0.89 -10.10 -19.64
N MET A 10 -0.17 -11.09 -19.09
CA MET A 10 0.75 -11.92 -19.86
C MET A 10 0.02 -12.87 -20.82
N VAL A 11 -1.06 -13.51 -20.37
CA VAL A 11 -1.69 -14.63 -21.09
C VAL A 11 -3.06 -14.29 -21.67
N ALA A 12 -3.91 -13.57 -20.93
CA ALA A 12 -5.31 -13.33 -21.30
C ALA A 12 -5.49 -12.01 -22.05
N CYS A 13 -5.44 -10.87 -21.36
CA CYS A 13 -5.50 -9.54 -21.95
C CYS A 13 -4.93 -8.49 -20.98
N VAL A 14 -4.43 -7.37 -21.49
CA VAL A 14 -3.97 -6.26 -20.64
C VAL A 14 -5.16 -5.47 -20.07
N GLY A 15 -6.27 -5.38 -20.80
CA GLY A 15 -7.48 -4.71 -20.34
C GLY A 15 -7.48 -3.20 -20.50
N GLN A 16 -8.33 -2.51 -19.73
CA GLN A 16 -8.59 -1.09 -19.89
C GLN A 16 -7.41 -0.24 -19.39
N GLN A 17 -6.85 0.60 -20.28
CA GLN A 17 -5.92 1.65 -19.91
C GLN A 17 -6.69 2.90 -19.48
N ALA A 18 -6.44 3.37 -18.26
CA ALA A 18 -6.99 4.61 -17.73
C ALA A 18 -5.90 5.67 -17.68
N ILE A 19 -6.27 6.91 -18.00
CA ILE A 19 -5.41 8.09 -17.89
C ILE A 19 -6.09 9.06 -16.94
N SER A 20 -5.43 9.41 -15.84
CA SER A 20 -5.93 10.34 -14.82
C SER A 20 -7.32 9.98 -14.30
N GLY A 21 -7.53 8.69 -14.05
CA GLY A 21 -8.78 8.14 -13.49
C GLY A 21 -9.95 8.03 -14.49
N LYS A 22 -9.74 8.39 -15.77
CA LYS A 22 -10.76 8.27 -16.83
C LYS A 22 -10.27 7.34 -17.94
N ARG A 23 -11.20 6.85 -18.77
CA ARG A 23 -10.81 6.19 -20.03
C ARG A 23 -10.05 7.17 -20.92
N VAL A 24 -9.25 6.66 -21.85
CA VAL A 24 -8.40 7.47 -22.73
C VAL A 24 -9.22 8.63 -23.34
N PRO A 25 -8.81 9.89 -23.13
CA PRO A 25 -9.52 11.05 -23.63
C PRO A 25 -9.36 11.19 -25.15
N ASP A 26 -10.16 12.08 -25.74
CA ASP A 26 -10.03 12.39 -27.16
C ASP A 26 -8.83 13.31 -27.39
N GLY A 27 -7.71 12.73 -27.81
CA GLY A 27 -6.47 13.45 -28.12
C GLY A 27 -6.44 14.06 -29.53
N CYS A 28 -7.30 13.59 -30.43
CA CYS A 28 -7.52 14.14 -31.77
C CYS A 28 -8.95 14.69 -31.87
N ILE A 29 -9.22 15.57 -32.83
CA ILE A 29 -10.54 16.21 -33.01
C ILE A 29 -11.66 15.14 -32.93
N THR A 30 -12.37 15.10 -31.80
CA THR A 30 -13.50 14.20 -31.47
C THR A 30 -13.20 12.69 -31.43
N ARG A 31 -11.93 12.29 -31.29
CA ARG A 31 -11.50 10.87 -31.23
C ARG A 31 -10.18 10.70 -30.48
N SER A 32 -9.92 9.50 -29.97
CA SER A 32 -8.66 9.18 -29.29
C SER A 32 -7.46 9.15 -30.25
N LEU A 33 -7.56 8.37 -31.33
CA LEU A 33 -6.55 8.22 -32.38
C LEU A 33 -7.12 8.48 -33.77
N PRO A 34 -6.30 8.91 -34.75
CA PRO A 34 -6.74 9.16 -36.13
C PRO A 34 -7.37 7.96 -36.84
N HIS A 35 -7.04 6.74 -36.42
CA HIS A 35 -7.53 5.49 -37.01
C HIS A 35 -8.99 5.18 -36.69
N PHE A 36 -9.56 5.79 -35.65
CA PHE A 36 -10.95 5.56 -35.26
C PHE A 36 -11.87 6.58 -35.92
N ARG A 37 -13.13 6.18 -36.12
CA ARG A 37 -14.18 7.11 -36.60
C ARG A 37 -14.42 8.22 -35.56
N PRO A 38 -14.74 9.45 -36.01
CA PRO A 38 -15.16 10.53 -35.12
C PRO A 38 -16.28 10.09 -34.17
N TYR A 39 -16.20 10.52 -32.91
CA TYR A 39 -17.15 10.21 -31.83
C TYR A 39 -17.29 8.72 -31.48
N SER A 40 -16.37 7.87 -31.92
CA SER A 40 -16.40 6.45 -31.57
C SER A 40 -16.17 6.23 -30.08
N LYS A 41 -17.08 5.46 -29.46
CA LYS A 41 -17.05 5.08 -28.04
C LYS A 41 -16.82 3.57 -27.83
N VAL A 42 -16.40 2.86 -28.88
CA VAL A 42 -16.10 1.43 -28.77
C VAL A 42 -14.91 1.21 -27.81
N PRO A 43 -14.82 0.05 -27.14
CA PRO A 43 -13.77 -0.22 -26.16
C PRO A 43 -12.35 0.02 -26.71
N GLU A 44 -12.07 -0.49 -27.90
CA GLU A 44 -10.77 -0.32 -28.59
C GLU A 44 -10.43 1.16 -28.81
N ALA A 45 -11.42 1.98 -29.18
CA ALA A 45 -11.23 3.42 -29.37
C ALA A 45 -11.05 4.18 -28.05
N LYS A 46 -11.41 3.59 -26.91
CA LYS A 46 -11.30 4.24 -25.59
C LYS A 46 -10.26 3.56 -24.71
N GLY A 47 -9.24 2.92 -25.31
CA GLY A 47 -8.07 2.42 -24.59
C GLY A 47 -8.22 1.03 -23.97
N PHE A 48 -9.19 0.24 -24.42
CA PHE A 48 -9.25 -1.18 -24.05
C PHE A 48 -8.27 -1.98 -24.90
N VAL A 49 -7.40 -2.74 -24.23
CA VAL A 49 -6.42 -3.63 -24.86
C VAL A 49 -6.91 -5.06 -24.72
N SER A 50 -7.29 -5.64 -25.85
CA SER A 50 -7.87 -6.99 -25.94
C SER A 50 -6.80 -8.07 -25.96
N ASN A 51 -5.64 -7.77 -26.54
CA ASN A 51 -4.53 -8.70 -26.65
C ASN A 51 -3.71 -8.80 -25.35
N SER A 52 -2.93 -9.88 -25.23
CA SER A 52 -1.99 -10.09 -24.14
C SER A 52 -0.55 -9.79 -24.58
N PHE A 53 0.37 -9.71 -23.62
CA PHE A 53 1.79 -9.56 -23.97
C PHE A 53 2.35 -10.78 -24.70
N TYR A 54 1.74 -11.96 -24.54
CA TYR A 54 2.12 -13.16 -25.28
C TYR A 54 1.70 -13.10 -26.76
N SER A 55 0.46 -12.67 -27.05
CA SER A 55 -0.02 -12.54 -28.44
C SER A 55 0.57 -11.33 -29.16
N GLY A 56 1.07 -10.35 -28.41
CA GLY A 56 1.53 -9.06 -28.93
C GLY A 56 0.39 -8.04 -29.03
N LEU A 57 0.76 -6.76 -29.06
CA LEU A 57 -0.17 -5.62 -29.04
C LEU A 57 -0.37 -5.07 -30.45
N ALA A 58 -1.61 -4.72 -30.80
CA ALA A 58 -1.88 -3.94 -32.01
C ALA A 58 -1.27 -2.52 -31.88
N PRO A 59 -0.95 -1.81 -32.97
CA PRO A 59 -0.32 -0.49 -32.90
C PRO A 59 -1.11 0.54 -32.06
N SER A 60 -2.45 0.52 -32.14
CA SER A 60 -3.31 1.38 -31.31
C SER A 60 -3.28 0.98 -29.83
N GLU A 61 -3.27 -0.32 -29.53
CA GLU A 61 -3.18 -0.85 -28.17
C GLU A 61 -1.83 -0.53 -27.52
N PHE A 62 -0.74 -0.68 -28.27
CA PHE A 62 0.60 -0.31 -27.83
C PHE A 62 0.68 1.17 -27.47
N LEU A 63 0.07 2.04 -28.28
CA LEU A 63 0.04 3.47 -28.01
C LEU A 63 -0.77 3.81 -26.74
N PHE A 64 -1.94 3.19 -26.54
CA PHE A 64 -2.70 3.38 -25.30
C PHE A 64 -1.97 2.83 -24.07
N HIS A 65 -1.28 1.69 -24.20
CA HIS A 65 -0.50 1.11 -23.12
C HIS A 65 0.67 2.02 -22.71
N THR A 66 1.38 2.61 -23.69
CA THR A 66 2.49 3.53 -23.43
C THR A 66 2.03 4.84 -22.79
N MET A 67 0.81 5.32 -23.09
CA MET A 67 0.23 6.48 -22.40
C MET A 67 0.04 6.21 -20.89
N GLY A 68 -0.55 5.08 -20.52
CA GLY A 68 -0.72 4.70 -19.11
C GLY A 68 0.62 4.46 -18.39
N GLY A 69 1.58 3.82 -19.09
CA GLY A 69 2.94 3.62 -18.56
C GLY A 69 3.67 4.93 -18.27
N ARG A 70 3.54 5.94 -19.14
CA ARG A 70 4.14 7.26 -18.94
C ARG A 70 3.54 7.99 -17.74
N GLU A 71 2.22 7.91 -17.54
CA GLU A 71 1.58 8.52 -16.37
C GLU A 71 2.15 7.95 -15.07
N GLY A 72 2.29 6.63 -14.97
CA GLY A 72 2.88 5.98 -13.79
C GLY A 72 4.32 6.42 -13.51
N LEU A 73 5.14 6.59 -14.56
CA LEU A 73 6.51 7.07 -14.42
C LEU A 73 6.57 8.53 -13.93
N VAL A 74 5.73 9.41 -14.51
CA VAL A 74 5.67 10.82 -14.13
C VAL A 74 5.14 10.96 -12.70
N ASP A 75 4.07 10.24 -12.36
CA ASP A 75 3.47 10.25 -11.02
C ASP A 75 4.47 9.81 -9.95
N THR A 76 5.26 8.75 -10.23
CA THR A 76 6.32 8.30 -9.32
C THR A 76 7.38 9.38 -9.10
N ALA A 77 7.79 10.07 -10.18
CA ALA A 77 8.78 11.15 -10.10
C ALA A 77 8.27 12.35 -9.29
N VAL A 78 7.01 12.76 -9.50
CA VAL A 78 6.42 13.91 -8.80
C VAL A 78 6.15 13.59 -7.33
N LYS A 79 5.56 12.43 -7.03
CA LYS A 79 5.25 12.02 -5.65
C LYS A 79 6.47 11.99 -4.75
N THR A 80 7.63 11.59 -5.29
CA THR A 80 8.89 11.53 -4.52
C THR A 80 9.29 12.89 -3.95
N ALA A 81 9.14 13.96 -4.73
CA ALA A 81 9.48 15.32 -4.28
C ALA A 81 8.52 15.80 -3.17
N GLU A 82 7.22 15.53 -3.34
CA GLU A 82 6.18 15.94 -2.38
C GLU A 82 6.31 15.19 -1.05
N THR A 83 6.43 13.85 -1.10
CA THR A 83 6.56 13.03 0.10
C THR A 83 7.83 13.36 0.88
N GLY A 84 8.95 13.60 0.18
CA GLY A 84 10.21 13.99 0.82
C GLY A 84 10.14 15.36 1.49
N TYR A 85 9.50 16.33 0.84
CA TYR A 85 9.32 17.66 1.42
C TYR A 85 8.39 17.64 2.64
N MET A 86 7.29 16.89 2.55
CA MET A 86 6.37 16.68 3.67
C MET A 86 7.08 16.03 4.86
N GLN A 87 7.85 14.96 4.62
CA GLN A 87 8.65 14.30 5.65
C GLN A 87 9.62 15.28 6.31
N ARG A 88 10.38 16.07 5.53
CA ARG A 88 11.32 17.05 6.08
C ARG A 88 10.64 18.08 6.96
N ARG A 89 9.47 18.60 6.54
CA ARG A 89 8.70 19.57 7.33
C ARG A 89 8.22 18.99 8.65
N LEU A 90 7.72 17.75 8.63
CA LEU A 90 7.27 17.06 9.84
C LEU A 90 8.43 16.79 10.79
N VAL A 91 9.56 16.29 10.28
CA VAL A 91 10.78 16.07 11.09
C VAL A 91 11.23 17.36 11.75
N LYS A 92 11.31 18.47 11.01
CA LYS A 92 11.70 19.77 11.58
C LYS A 92 10.69 20.37 12.56
N GLY A 93 9.40 20.05 12.42
CA GLY A 93 8.39 20.49 13.37
C GLY A 93 8.36 19.65 14.66
N LEU A 94 8.84 18.40 14.61
CA LEU A 94 8.72 17.44 15.69
C LEU A 94 10.07 17.06 16.33
N GLU A 95 11.21 17.57 15.83
CA GLU A 95 12.55 17.21 16.34
C GLU A 95 12.80 17.63 17.79
N ASP A 96 12.07 18.62 18.28
CA ASP A 96 12.15 19.11 19.67
C ASP A 96 11.41 18.24 20.69
N LEU A 97 10.62 17.27 20.22
CA LEU A 97 9.77 16.45 21.09
C LEU A 97 10.55 15.28 21.67
N TYR A 98 10.42 15.09 22.98
CA TYR A 98 11.00 13.96 23.68
C TYR A 98 10.06 13.41 24.77
N LEU A 99 10.31 12.16 25.15
CA LEU A 99 9.62 11.49 26.24
C LEU A 99 10.32 11.80 27.57
N ALA A 100 9.63 12.43 28.51
CA ALA A 100 10.13 12.65 29.85
C ALA A 100 9.94 11.40 30.73
N TYR A 101 10.71 11.30 31.82
CA TYR A 101 10.69 10.14 32.73
C TYR A 101 9.34 9.89 33.41
N ASP A 102 8.45 10.88 33.42
CA ASP A 102 7.09 10.78 33.95
C ASP A 102 6.07 10.23 32.94
N GLY A 103 6.53 9.85 31.74
CA GLY A 103 5.67 9.32 30.67
C GLY A 103 4.96 10.40 29.85
N THR A 104 5.22 11.69 30.11
CA THR A 104 4.70 12.81 29.33
C THR A 104 5.58 13.12 28.12
N VAL A 105 4.97 13.58 27.03
CA VAL A 105 5.71 14.10 25.86
C VAL A 105 5.84 15.61 26.01
N ARG A 106 7.08 16.10 25.99
CA ARG A 106 7.42 17.51 26.20
C ARG A 106 8.24 18.04 25.03
N ASN A 107 8.24 19.36 24.87
CA ASN A 107 9.15 20.04 23.95
C ASN A 107 10.39 20.60 24.66
N SER A 108 11.29 21.23 23.89
CA SER A 108 12.51 21.89 24.36
C SER A 108 12.27 22.97 25.45
N THR A 109 11.13 23.66 25.43
CA THR A 109 10.74 24.67 26.44
C THR A 109 10.05 24.07 27.67
N GLN A 110 10.06 22.75 27.84
CA GLN A 110 9.40 21.99 28.92
C GLN A 110 7.87 22.11 28.97
N SER A 111 7.22 22.62 27.93
CA SER A 111 5.76 22.57 27.84
C SER A 111 5.29 21.16 27.47
N VAL A 112 4.23 20.70 28.15
CA VAL A 112 3.63 19.37 27.98
C VAL A 112 2.72 19.39 26.75
N ILE A 113 2.96 18.46 25.82
CA ILE A 113 2.15 18.27 24.61
C ILE A 113 1.18 17.11 24.77
N GLN A 114 1.64 16.02 25.38
CA GLN A 114 0.82 14.83 25.63
C GLN A 114 1.06 14.36 27.08
N PHE A 115 -0.02 14.10 27.82
CA PHE A 115 0.07 13.62 29.21
C PHE A 115 0.53 12.15 29.30
N LYS A 116 0.28 11.36 28.26
CA LYS A 116 0.67 9.96 28.18
C LYS A 116 1.04 9.63 26.73
N TYR A 117 2.27 9.19 26.49
CA TYR A 117 2.75 8.84 25.14
C TYR A 117 1.79 7.88 24.45
N GLY A 118 1.37 8.18 23.22
CA GLY A 118 0.52 7.28 22.43
C GLY A 118 -0.87 6.98 23.04
N ASP A 119 -1.29 7.71 24.09
CA ASP A 119 -2.50 7.47 24.90
C ASP A 119 -2.50 6.15 25.72
N ASP A 120 -1.74 5.15 25.29
CA ASP A 120 -1.56 3.87 25.97
C ASP A 120 -0.22 3.74 26.74
N GLY A 121 0.77 4.57 26.42
CA GLY A 121 2.11 4.55 26.99
C GLY A 121 3.02 3.48 26.38
N LEU A 122 2.64 2.92 25.23
CA LEU A 122 3.32 1.77 24.63
C LEU A 122 4.15 2.18 23.42
N ASP A 123 5.34 1.57 23.29
CA ASP A 123 6.19 1.75 22.12
C ASP A 123 5.64 0.89 20.97
N PRO A 124 5.26 1.49 19.81
CA PRO A 124 4.75 0.74 18.67
C PRO A 124 5.74 -0.30 18.12
N ALA A 125 7.04 -0.18 18.39
CA ALA A 125 8.02 -1.20 18.02
C ALA A 125 7.94 -2.47 18.87
N GLN A 126 7.35 -2.38 20.07
CA GLN A 126 7.15 -3.51 21.00
C GLN A 126 5.72 -4.06 20.94
N VAL A 127 4.81 -3.38 20.24
CA VAL A 127 3.42 -3.81 20.08
C VAL A 127 3.32 -4.91 19.02
N GLU A 128 2.58 -5.96 19.36
CA GLU A 128 2.37 -7.08 18.45
C GLU A 128 1.23 -6.77 17.47
N THR A 129 1.43 -7.10 16.20
CA THR A 129 0.37 -6.96 15.18
C THR A 129 -0.19 -8.33 14.85
N ASP A 130 -1.48 -8.54 15.13
CA ASP A 130 -2.19 -9.73 14.66
C ASP A 130 -2.41 -9.60 13.14
N SER A 131 -1.90 -10.58 12.39
CA SER A 131 -1.96 -10.59 10.93
C SER A 131 -3.33 -11.06 10.40
N ASN A 132 -4.16 -11.67 11.23
CA ASN A 132 -5.47 -12.19 10.86
C ASN A 132 -6.64 -11.27 11.24
N ARG A 133 -6.39 -10.15 11.92
CA ARG A 133 -7.45 -9.22 12.35
C ARG A 133 -7.80 -8.18 11.30
N ASN A 134 -9.04 -7.70 11.39
CA ASN A 134 -9.55 -6.65 10.55
C ASN A 134 -8.87 -5.33 10.90
N LYS A 135 -8.38 -4.59 9.90
CA LYS A 135 -7.55 -3.37 10.09
C LYS A 135 -8.29 -2.21 10.76
N ASP A 136 -9.62 -2.28 10.80
CA ASP A 136 -10.49 -1.22 11.29
C ASP A 136 -10.78 -1.33 12.81
N GLU A 137 -10.32 -2.41 13.47
CA GLU A 137 -10.51 -2.62 14.91
C GLU A 137 -9.28 -2.16 15.71
N ILE A 138 -9.52 -1.58 16.90
CA ILE A 138 -8.47 -1.21 17.85
C ILE A 138 -7.79 -2.50 18.31
N ALA A 139 -6.58 -2.76 17.82
CA ALA A 139 -5.82 -3.94 18.21
C ALA A 139 -5.38 -3.80 19.67
N PRO A 140 -5.59 -4.84 20.51
CA PRO A 140 -4.92 -4.89 21.79
C PRO A 140 -3.40 -4.93 21.55
N PRO A 141 -2.59 -4.41 22.49
CA PRO A 141 -1.15 -4.31 22.30
C PRO A 141 -0.41 -5.66 22.23
N LEU A 142 -1.09 -6.76 22.54
CA LEU A 142 -0.55 -8.11 22.59
C LEU A 142 -1.44 -9.09 21.81
N ASP A 143 -0.81 -10.02 21.11
CA ASP A 143 -1.49 -11.14 20.46
C ASP A 143 -1.75 -12.25 21.50
N PHE A 144 -2.91 -12.16 22.15
CA PHE A 144 -3.33 -13.12 23.16
C PHE A 144 -3.46 -14.55 22.62
N ASP A 145 -3.80 -14.73 21.34
CA ASP A 145 -3.96 -16.07 20.75
C ASP A 145 -2.60 -16.74 20.58
N ARG A 146 -1.59 -15.99 20.11
CA ARG A 146 -0.21 -16.45 20.05
C ARG A 146 0.35 -16.76 21.44
N ILE A 147 0.11 -15.89 22.41
CA ILE A 147 0.56 -16.09 23.81
C ILE A 147 -0.10 -17.33 24.39
N LEU A 148 -1.41 -17.50 24.20
CA LEU A 148 -2.14 -18.67 24.69
C LEU A 148 -1.64 -19.96 24.05
N TYR A 149 -1.36 -19.95 22.74
CA TYR A 149 -0.77 -21.09 22.05
C TYR A 149 0.61 -21.43 22.61
N HIS A 150 1.45 -20.42 22.84
CA HIS A 150 2.78 -20.60 23.42
C HIS A 150 2.72 -21.19 24.84
N VAL A 151 1.85 -20.67 25.70
CA VAL A 151 1.66 -21.16 27.07
C VAL A 151 1.17 -22.62 27.07
N LYS A 152 0.20 -22.96 26.21
CA LYS A 152 -0.29 -24.34 26.06
C LYS A 152 0.81 -25.30 25.61
N ALA A 153 1.69 -24.87 24.69
CA ALA A 153 2.81 -25.69 24.22
C ALA A 153 3.85 -25.94 25.33
N LEU A 154 4.12 -24.95 26.19
CA LEU A 154 5.02 -25.11 27.33
C LEU A 154 4.46 -26.08 28.39
N ASP A 155 3.16 -26.01 28.69
CA ASP A 155 2.52 -26.93 29.65
C ASP A 155 2.52 -28.39 29.16
N ALA A 156 2.29 -28.61 27.86
CA ALA A 156 2.34 -29.94 27.26
C ALA A 156 3.74 -30.59 27.38
N ASN A 157 4.81 -29.84 27.13
CA ASN A 157 6.19 -30.32 27.28
C ASN A 157 6.54 -30.68 28.73
N LYS A 158 6.04 -29.91 29.70
CA LYS A 158 6.30 -30.15 31.13
C LYS A 158 5.69 -31.47 31.60
N LYS A 159 4.47 -31.80 31.14
CA LYS A 159 3.82 -33.08 31.42
C LYS A 159 4.56 -34.26 30.80
N GLN A 160 5.17 -34.08 29.62
CA GLN A 160 5.98 -35.12 28.99
C GLN A 160 7.29 -35.39 29.76
N SER A 161 8.02 -34.36 30.19
CA SER A 161 9.27 -34.55 30.96
C SER A 161 9.07 -35.23 32.33
N LEU A 162 7.91 -35.04 32.95
CA LEU A 162 7.57 -35.67 34.24
C LEU A 162 7.30 -37.18 34.11
N ASN A 163 6.79 -37.63 32.96
CA ASN A 163 6.51 -39.05 32.70
C ASN A 163 7.76 -39.88 32.36
N TRP A 164 8.91 -39.24 32.09
CA TRP A 164 10.18 -39.92 31.80
C TRP A 164 11.11 -39.99 33.02
N ALA A 165 10.75 -39.30 34.11
CA ALA A 165 11.47 -39.28 35.38
C ALA A 165 10.89 -40.25 36.43
N GLN A 166 9.93 -41.10 36.03
CA GLN A 166 9.37 -42.22 36.80
C GLN A 166 9.83 -43.54 36.18
#